data_AF-A0A5Q2THK7-F1
#
_entry.id   AF-A0A5Q2THK7-F1
#
_cell.length_a   1.000
_cell.length_b   1.000
_cell.length_c   1.000
_cell.angle_alpha   90.00
_cell.angle_beta   90.00
_cell.angle_gamma   90.00
#
_symmetry.space_group_name_H-M   'P 1'
#
loop_
_entity.id
_entity.type
_entity.pdbx_description
1 polymer ?
#
loop_
_entity_poly.entity_id
_entity_poly.type
_entity_poly.pdbx_seq_one_letter_code
_entity_poly.pdbx_strand_id
1 'polypeptide(L)'
;MKKVSFILVILLGLLCACSTEEKTVQIENKDFANTLFVQKVENNFTSDKLAMLIEDPEKIKNALSMVEGLEAEEIDNDERIGILENHDNYYMFGFFEGESTNIQKEDYGFQILEDGKILFNYDQLDNSDYPLVTVDTHKDILEDMKEMLEITF
;
A
#
# COMPACT_ATOMS: atom_id res chain seq x y z
N MET A 1 -49.03 35.41 9.23
CA MET A 1 -48.60 34.29 8.35
C MET A 1 -47.08 34.34 8.34
N LYS A 2 -46.36 33.82 9.33
CA LYS A 2 -46.09 32.40 9.68
C LYS A 2 -45.42 31.61 8.53
N LYS A 3 -44.11 31.41 8.72
CA LYS A 3 -43.32 30.21 8.38
C LYS A 3 -42.86 29.99 6.94
N VAL A 4 -42.01 30.87 6.39
CA VAL A 4 -41.11 30.48 5.27
C VAL A 4 -39.78 31.23 5.38
N SER A 5 -38.96 30.94 6.40
CA SER A 5 -37.56 31.42 6.39
C SER A 5 -36.63 30.70 7.37
N PHE A 6 -36.97 29.47 7.78
CA PHE A 6 -36.13 28.71 8.74
C PHE A 6 -35.70 27.33 8.22
N ILE A 7 -36.11 26.92 7.02
CA ILE A 7 -35.78 25.60 6.46
C ILE A 7 -34.48 25.62 5.63
N LEU A 8 -34.04 26.79 5.13
CA LEU A 8 -32.86 26.87 4.26
C LEU A 8 -31.51 26.80 5.01
N VAL A 9 -31.49 27.07 6.31
CA VAL A 9 -30.25 27.05 7.12
C VAL A 9 -29.93 25.65 7.66
N ILE A 10 -30.91 24.75 7.72
CA ILE A 10 -30.72 23.39 8.26
C ILE A 10 -30.16 22.43 7.18
N LEU A 11 -30.31 22.74 5.89
CA LEU A 11 -29.80 21.89 4.80
C LEU A 11 -28.31 22.11 4.46
N LEU A 12 -27.65 23.16 4.97
CA LEU A 12 -26.22 23.38 4.75
C LEU A 12 -25.31 22.66 5.78
N GLY A 13 -25.88 22.05 6.82
CA GLY A 13 -25.10 21.40 7.89
C GLY A 13 -24.78 19.92 7.67
N LEU A 14 -25.27 19.30 6.58
CA LEU A 14 -25.14 17.85 6.33
C LEU A 14 -23.95 17.47 5.42
N LEU A 15 -23.06 18.42 5.11
CA LEU A 15 -21.83 18.14 4.34
C LEU A 15 -20.56 18.14 5.20
N CYS A 16 -20.68 18.25 6.53
CA CYS A 16 -19.54 18.14 7.41
C CYS A 16 -19.36 16.69 7.89
N ALA A 17 -18.17 16.15 7.59
CA ALA A 17 -17.52 14.99 8.21
C ALA A 17 -17.72 13.61 7.57
N CYS A 18 -17.11 13.42 6.40
CA CYS A 18 -16.13 12.34 6.24
C CYS A 18 -14.77 13.02 6.04
N SER A 19 -14.13 13.45 7.14
CA SER A 19 -12.76 13.94 7.09
C SER A 19 -11.83 12.76 7.36
N THR A 20 -11.74 11.85 6.40
CA THR A 20 -10.56 10.98 6.38
C THR A 20 -9.41 11.89 5.98
N GLU A 21 -8.38 12.01 6.83
CA GLU A 21 -7.19 12.77 6.48
C GLU A 21 -6.44 12.01 5.39
N GLU A 22 -6.59 12.48 4.15
CA GLU A 22 -5.77 12.05 3.02
C GLU A 22 -4.30 12.38 3.35
N LYS A 23 -3.48 11.34 3.36
CA LYS A 23 -2.03 11.40 3.55
C LYS A 23 -1.34 11.07 2.24
N THR A 24 -0.21 11.71 2.00
CA THR A 24 0.68 11.32 0.92
C THR A 24 1.68 10.31 1.45
N VAL A 25 1.90 9.21 0.73
CA VAL A 25 2.93 8.22 1.07
C VAL A 25 4.31 8.88 1.00
N GLN A 26 5.08 8.84 2.09
CA GLN A 26 6.42 9.43 2.19
C GLN A 26 7.45 8.37 2.53
N ILE A 27 8.54 8.32 1.77
CA ILE A 27 9.65 7.37 1.98
C ILE A 27 10.95 8.18 2.04
N GLU A 28 11.27 8.72 3.21
CA GLU A 28 12.36 9.69 3.40
C GLU A 28 13.74 9.14 3.01
N ASN A 29 14.03 7.90 3.42
CA ASN A 29 15.25 7.19 3.06
C ASN A 29 14.88 5.97 2.23
N LYS A 30 15.32 5.92 0.98
CA LYS A 30 15.13 4.76 0.08
C LYS A 30 16.36 3.86 0.00
N ASP A 31 17.47 4.27 0.60
CA ASP A 31 18.72 3.52 0.61
C ASP A 31 18.84 2.60 1.84
N PHE A 32 17.80 2.51 2.68
CA PHE A 32 17.77 1.64 3.87
C PHE A 32 17.75 0.15 3.50
N ALA A 33 17.04 -0.20 2.42
CA ALA A 33 16.84 -1.58 2.02
C ALA A 33 17.95 -2.04 1.07
N ASN A 34 18.49 -3.23 1.34
CA ASN A 34 19.42 -3.90 0.45
C ASN A 34 18.81 -5.15 -0.19
N THR A 35 17.62 -5.56 0.24
CA THR A 35 16.88 -6.71 -0.26
C THR A 35 15.41 -6.35 -0.46
N LEU A 36 14.88 -6.67 -1.63
CA LEU A 36 13.46 -6.67 -1.94
C LEU A 36 12.99 -8.12 -2.16
N PHE A 37 12.03 -8.56 -1.35
CA PHE A 37 11.31 -9.81 -1.52
C PHE A 37 9.96 -9.52 -2.19
N VAL A 38 9.71 -10.17 -3.32
CA VAL A 38 8.42 -10.10 -4.01
C VAL A 38 7.77 -11.46 -3.95
N GLN A 39 6.50 -11.49 -3.54
CA GLN A 39 5.70 -12.71 -3.44
C GLN A 39 4.32 -12.48 -4.05
N LYS A 40 3.94 -13.31 -5.03
CA LYS A 40 2.55 -13.39 -5.48
C LYS A 40 1.76 -14.33 -4.56
N VAL A 41 0.58 -13.88 -4.15
CA VAL A 41 -0.47 -14.70 -3.56
C VAL A 41 -1.48 -14.98 -4.67
N GLU A 42 -1.81 -16.26 -4.86
CA GLU A 42 -2.76 -16.72 -5.88
C GLU A 42 -3.72 -17.74 -5.26
N ASN A 43 -5.02 -17.46 -5.34
CA ASN A 43 -6.07 -18.24 -4.66
C ASN A 43 -5.82 -18.42 -3.15
N ASN A 44 -5.31 -17.39 -2.46
CA ASN A 44 -4.89 -17.44 -1.05
C ASN A 44 -3.71 -18.38 -0.76
N PHE A 45 -2.98 -18.84 -1.78
CA PHE A 45 -1.79 -19.66 -1.62
C PHE A 45 -0.54 -18.92 -2.10
N THR A 46 0.59 -19.25 -1.47
CA THR A 46 1.93 -18.80 -1.84
C THR A 46 2.81 -20.02 -2.13
N SER A 47 3.90 -19.81 -2.88
CA SER A 47 4.96 -20.81 -3.04
C SER A 47 6.28 -20.16 -3.42
N ASP A 48 7.39 -20.87 -3.24
CA ASP A 48 8.73 -20.45 -3.66
C ASP A 48 8.81 -20.13 -5.18
N LYS A 49 7.92 -20.71 -6.00
CA LYS A 49 7.87 -20.44 -7.45
C LYS A 49 7.19 -19.12 -7.80
N LEU A 50 6.44 -18.57 -6.84
CA LEU A 50 5.74 -17.30 -6.93
C LEU A 50 6.49 -16.20 -6.16
N ALA A 51 7.75 -16.46 -5.83
CA ALA A 51 8.59 -15.61 -5.01
C ALA A 51 9.89 -15.28 -5.72
N MET A 52 10.42 -14.08 -5.49
CA MET A 52 11.79 -13.74 -5.89
C MET A 52 12.45 -12.77 -4.92
N LEU A 53 13.78 -12.84 -4.87
CA LEU A 53 14.62 -11.90 -4.15
C LEU A 53 15.36 -11.03 -5.16
N ILE A 54 15.40 -9.73 -4.89
CA ILE A 54 16.10 -8.71 -5.67
C ILE A 54 17.07 -8.00 -4.72
N GLU A 55 18.35 -8.00 -5.07
CA GLU A 55 19.43 -7.35 -4.30
C GLU A 55 20.08 -6.19 -5.11
N ASP A 56 19.47 -5.81 -6.24
CA ASP A 56 19.92 -4.66 -7.06
C ASP A 56 19.42 -3.35 -6.42
N PRO A 57 20.32 -2.49 -5.89
CA PRO A 57 19.93 -1.29 -5.17
C PRO A 57 19.13 -0.29 -6.00
N GLU A 58 19.39 -0.20 -7.30
CA GLU A 58 18.67 0.73 -8.18
C GLU A 58 17.25 0.23 -8.42
N LYS A 59 17.06 -1.08 -8.62
CA LYS A 59 15.72 -1.68 -8.73
C LYS A 59 14.91 -1.50 -7.46
N ILE A 60 15.52 -1.70 -6.29
CA ILE A 60 14.89 -1.50 -4.99
C ILE A 60 14.43 -0.05 -4.82
N LYS A 61 15.33 0.91 -5.10
CA LYS A 61 15.03 2.34 -5.00
C LYS A 61 13.95 2.80 -5.98
N ASN A 62 13.95 2.24 -7.20
CA ASN A 62 12.92 2.51 -8.19
C ASN A 62 11.56 1.98 -7.73
N ALA A 63 11.49 0.76 -7.19
CA ALA A 63 10.24 0.21 -6.64
C ALA A 63 9.64 1.11 -5.54
N LEU A 64 10.47 1.57 -4.59
CA LEU A 64 10.02 2.53 -3.56
C LEU A 64 9.55 3.86 -4.17
N SER A 65 10.24 4.34 -5.21
CA SER A 65 9.89 5.61 -5.85
C SER A 65 8.60 5.56 -6.66
N MET A 66 8.14 4.39 -7.08
CA MET A 66 6.88 4.24 -7.82
C MET A 66 5.63 4.40 -6.93
N VAL A 67 5.77 4.22 -5.62
CA VAL A 67 4.67 4.32 -4.66
C VAL A 67 4.76 5.54 -3.75
N GLU A 68 5.91 6.21 -3.72
CA GLU A 68 6.06 7.50 -3.07
C GLU A 68 5.17 8.56 -3.74
N GLY A 69 4.56 9.43 -2.93
CA GLY A 69 3.75 10.53 -3.45
C GLY A 69 2.30 10.15 -3.76
N LEU A 70 1.93 8.87 -3.63
CA LEU A 70 0.55 8.44 -3.81
C LEU A 70 -0.33 8.98 -2.68
N GLU A 71 -1.55 9.38 -3.03
CA GLU A 71 -2.59 9.75 -2.08
C GLU A 71 -3.18 8.48 -1.47
N ALA A 72 -3.18 8.43 -0.14
CA ALA A 72 -3.62 7.29 0.64
C ALA A 72 -4.36 7.78 1.89
N GLU A 73 -5.19 6.92 2.44
CA GLU A 73 -5.87 7.14 3.70
C GLU A 73 -5.41 6.12 4.74
N GLU A 74 -5.41 6.54 6.00
CA GLU A 74 -5.14 5.66 7.13
C GLU A 74 -6.32 4.73 7.35
N ILE A 75 -6.01 3.45 7.54
CA ILE A 75 -6.97 2.41 7.90
C ILE A 75 -6.49 1.72 9.18
N ASP A 76 -7.37 0.99 9.85
CA ASP A 76 -6.95 0.14 10.96
C ASP A 76 -6.49 -1.26 10.47
N ASN A 77 -5.86 -2.01 11.36
CA ASN A 77 -5.35 -3.35 11.02
C ASN A 77 -6.48 -4.35 10.71
N ASP A 78 -7.65 -4.22 11.33
CA ASP A 78 -8.78 -5.12 11.10
C ASP A 78 -9.38 -4.87 9.71
N GLU A 79 -9.46 -3.61 9.29
CA GLU A 79 -9.82 -3.20 7.94
C GLU A 79 -8.80 -3.70 6.92
N ARG A 80 -7.48 -3.54 7.18
CA ARG A 80 -6.44 -4.08 6.29
C ARG A 80 -6.58 -5.60 6.12
N ILE A 81 -6.77 -6.33 7.22
CA ILE A 81 -7.00 -7.78 7.19
C ILE A 81 -8.26 -8.10 6.39
N GLY A 82 -9.35 -7.38 6.64
CA GLY A 82 -10.62 -7.56 5.91
C GLY A 82 -10.48 -7.32 4.42
N ILE A 83 -9.69 -6.34 3.99
CA ILE A 83 -9.41 -6.12 2.56
C ILE A 83 -8.67 -7.32 1.97
N LEU A 84 -7.60 -7.80 2.63
CA LEU A 84 -6.82 -8.94 2.15
C LEU A 84 -7.61 -10.24 2.13
N GLU A 85 -8.46 -10.50 3.13
CA GLU A 85 -9.35 -11.68 3.16
C GLU A 85 -10.40 -11.69 2.05
N ASN A 86 -10.73 -10.52 1.50
CA ASN A 86 -11.65 -10.37 0.37
C ASN A 86 -10.95 -10.40 -1.00
N HIS A 87 -9.61 -10.53 -1.04
CA HIS A 87 -8.83 -10.57 -2.27
C HIS A 87 -7.97 -11.83 -2.34
N ASP A 88 -8.39 -12.76 -3.19
CA ASP A 88 -7.71 -14.05 -3.35
C ASP A 88 -6.34 -13.95 -4.04
N ASN A 89 -6.08 -12.86 -4.75
CA ASN A 89 -4.82 -12.64 -5.47
C ASN A 89 -4.28 -11.22 -5.26
N TYR A 90 -2.98 -11.11 -5.03
CA TYR A 90 -2.24 -9.85 -4.89
C TYR A 90 -0.73 -10.10 -4.93
N TYR A 91 0.04 -9.04 -5.08
CA TYR A 91 1.50 -9.09 -4.99
C TYR A 91 1.96 -8.38 -3.72
N MET A 92 2.84 -9.02 -2.95
CA MET A 92 3.49 -8.46 -1.77
C MET A 92 4.90 -8.02 -2.14
N PHE A 93 5.29 -6.84 -1.67
CA PHE A 93 6.62 -6.26 -1.82
C PHE A 93 7.15 -5.94 -0.42
N GLY A 94 8.13 -6.70 0.05
CA GLY A 94 8.77 -6.53 1.35
C GLY A 94 10.22 -6.06 1.20
N PHE A 95 10.60 -5.04 1.95
CA PHE A 95 11.92 -4.40 1.92
C PHE A 95 12.62 -4.63 3.25
N PHE A 96 13.89 -5.03 3.21
CA PHE A 96 14.66 -5.45 4.37
C PHE A 96 16.03 -4.77 4.42
N GLU A 97 16.45 -4.37 5.62
CA GLU A 97 17.80 -3.98 5.98
C GLU A 97 18.57 -5.20 6.54
N GLY A 98 19.67 -5.59 5.90
CA GLY A 98 20.57 -6.65 6.38
C GLY A 98 20.71 -7.85 5.45
N GLU A 99 21.38 -8.92 5.87
CA GLU A 99 21.60 -10.07 4.98
C GLU A 99 20.32 -10.89 4.78
N SER A 100 20.09 -11.34 3.53
CA SER A 100 18.90 -12.02 3.02
C SER A 100 18.53 -13.36 3.68
N THR A 101 19.26 -13.76 4.73
CA THR A 101 19.06 -15.03 5.46
C THR A 101 18.10 -14.93 6.64
N ASN A 102 17.65 -13.73 7.02
CA ASN A 102 16.80 -13.52 8.19
C ASN A 102 15.58 -12.64 7.91
N ILE A 103 14.75 -13.09 6.96
CA ILE A 103 13.48 -12.47 6.53
C ILE A 103 12.37 -12.76 7.57
N GLN A 104 12.54 -12.31 8.82
CA GLN A 104 11.53 -12.54 9.87
C GLN A 104 10.50 -11.41 9.99
N LYS A 105 10.88 -10.19 9.61
CA LYS A 105 10.00 -9.03 9.56
C LYS A 105 10.59 -8.01 8.58
N GLU A 106 9.76 -7.51 7.67
CA GLU A 106 10.11 -6.42 6.78
C GLU A 106 10.20 -5.09 7.53
N ASP A 107 11.16 -4.26 7.14
CA ASP A 107 11.29 -2.89 7.64
C ASP A 107 10.28 -1.97 6.93
N TYR A 108 9.90 -2.34 5.70
CA TYR A 108 8.81 -1.70 4.97
C TYR A 108 8.14 -2.69 4.02
N GLY A 109 6.86 -2.49 3.75
CA GLY A 109 6.21 -3.29 2.72
C GLY A 109 4.84 -2.79 2.34
N PHE A 110 4.42 -3.22 1.16
CA PHE A 110 3.09 -2.97 0.63
C PHE A 110 2.59 -4.15 -0.20
N GLN A 111 1.27 -4.21 -0.37
CA GLN A 111 0.59 -5.15 -1.26
C GLN A 111 -0.10 -4.38 -2.39
N ILE A 112 -0.05 -4.90 -3.61
CA ILE A 112 -0.82 -4.40 -4.74
C ILE A 112 -1.89 -5.43 -5.10
N LEU A 113 -3.16 -5.02 -4.99
CA LEU A 113 -4.32 -5.83 -5.33
C LEU A 113 -4.56 -5.86 -6.86
N GLU A 114 -5.30 -6.85 -7.34
CA GLU A 114 -5.65 -6.98 -8.77
C GLU A 114 -6.43 -5.78 -9.32
N ASP A 115 -7.17 -5.06 -8.47
CA ASP A 115 -7.91 -3.86 -8.87
C ASP A 115 -7.04 -2.60 -8.96
N GLY A 116 -5.78 -2.69 -8.51
CA GLY A 116 -4.79 -1.61 -8.48
C GLY A 116 -4.77 -0.81 -7.17
N LYS A 117 -5.53 -1.19 -6.13
CA LYS A 117 -5.36 -0.61 -4.79
C LYS A 117 -4.03 -1.07 -4.20
N ILE A 118 -3.36 -0.16 -3.49
CA ILE A 118 -2.10 -0.46 -2.79
C ILE A 118 -2.34 -0.32 -1.28
N LEU A 119 -2.03 -1.38 -0.54
CA LEU A 119 -2.08 -1.41 0.92
C LEU A 119 -0.66 -1.32 1.43
N PHE A 120 -0.37 -0.33 2.26
CA PHE A 120 0.91 -0.17 2.92
C PHE A 120 0.81 -0.77 4.31
N ASN A 121 1.82 -1.54 4.69
CA ASN A 121 1.87 -2.10 6.03
C ASN A 121 1.86 -0.99 7.10
N TYR A 122 2.59 0.09 6.83
CA TYR A 122 2.95 1.17 7.76
C TYR A 122 3.03 2.52 7.03
N ASP A 123 2.79 3.63 7.74
CA ASP A 123 2.94 4.98 7.20
C ASP A 123 4.42 5.44 7.16
N GLN A 124 5.27 4.87 8.02
CA GLN A 124 6.71 5.10 8.11
C GLN A 124 7.45 3.82 8.53
N LEU A 125 8.77 3.75 8.25
CA LEU A 125 9.64 2.59 8.58
C LEU A 125 9.56 2.16 10.05
N ASP A 126 9.38 3.11 10.96
CA ASP A 126 9.42 2.88 12.41
C ASP A 126 8.03 2.81 13.07
N ASN A 127 6.93 2.89 12.31
CA ASN A 127 5.59 3.10 12.87
C ASN A 127 4.57 2.05 12.40
N SER A 128 4.44 0.98 13.19
CA SER A 128 3.62 -0.17 12.78
C SER A 128 2.11 -0.01 12.93
N ASP A 129 1.67 1.11 13.49
CA ASP A 129 0.31 1.23 14.03
C ASP A 129 -0.69 1.79 13.02
N TYR A 130 -0.22 2.33 11.89
CA TYR A 130 -1.03 3.08 10.93
C TYR A 130 -0.83 2.58 9.50
N PRO A 131 -1.47 1.46 9.11
CA PRO A 131 -1.51 1.05 7.72
C PRO A 131 -2.23 2.08 6.86
N LEU A 132 -1.85 2.15 5.59
CA LEU A 132 -2.45 3.05 4.62
C LEU A 132 -3.05 2.25 3.45
N VAL A 133 -4.05 2.81 2.79
CA VAL A 133 -4.57 2.31 1.51
C VAL A 133 -4.70 3.47 0.53
N THR A 134 -4.35 3.27 -0.74
CA THR A 134 -4.47 4.34 -1.75
C THR A 134 -5.92 4.77 -1.93
N VAL A 135 -6.15 6.07 -2.09
CA VAL A 135 -7.49 6.63 -2.38
C VAL A 135 -7.95 6.20 -3.76
N ASP A 136 -7.05 6.21 -4.74
CA ASP A 136 -7.30 5.79 -6.11
C ASP A 136 -6.72 4.39 -6.41
N THR A 137 -7.16 3.81 -7.54
CA THR A 137 -6.58 2.59 -8.10
C THR A 137 -5.48 2.93 -9.10
N HIS A 138 -4.34 2.25 -9.00
CA HIS A 138 -3.15 2.48 -9.83
C HIS A 138 -2.78 1.22 -10.62
N LYS A 139 -3.63 0.86 -11.59
CA LYS A 139 -3.51 -0.42 -12.33
C LYS A 139 -2.19 -0.61 -13.07
N ASP A 140 -1.60 0.49 -13.53
CA ASP A 140 -0.36 0.45 -14.31
C ASP A 140 0.88 0.19 -13.43
N ILE A 141 0.84 0.55 -12.14
CA ILE A 141 1.99 0.41 -11.23
C ILE A 141 2.45 -1.03 -11.11
N LEU A 142 1.51 -1.99 -11.02
CA LEU A 142 1.87 -3.41 -10.91
C LEU A 142 2.60 -3.90 -12.17
N GLU A 143 2.10 -3.54 -13.35
CA GLU A 143 2.69 -3.98 -14.62
C GLU A 143 4.05 -3.30 -14.85
N ASP A 144 4.16 -2.01 -14.55
CA ASP A 144 5.42 -1.27 -14.60
C ASP A 144 6.46 -1.86 -13.62
N MET A 145 6.04 -2.24 -12.41
CA MET A 145 6.91 -2.92 -11.44
C MET A 145 7.35 -4.29 -11.94
N LYS A 146 6.44 -5.07 -12.52
CA LYS A 146 6.76 -6.39 -13.07
C LYS A 146 7.76 -6.30 -14.20
N GLU A 147 7.61 -5.34 -15.09
CA GLU A 147 8.59 -5.10 -16.16
C GLU A 147 9.95 -4.69 -15.59
N MET A 148 9.98 -3.69 -14.70
CA MET A 148 11.22 -3.15 -14.12
C MET A 148 11.99 -4.19 -13.28
N LEU A 149 11.26 -5.01 -12.51
CA LEU A 149 11.83 -6.05 -11.65
C LEU A 149 12.04 -7.39 -12.36
N GLU A 150 11.60 -7.52 -13.62
CA GLU A 150 11.64 -8.76 -14.40
C GLU A 150 10.85 -9.92 -13.72
N ILE A 151 9.71 -9.59 -13.11
CA ILE A 151 8.79 -10.58 -12.51
C ILE A 151 8.07 -11.33 -13.65
N THR A 152 8.13 -12.67 -13.62
CA THR A 152 7.61 -13.53 -14.70
C THR A 152 6.44 -14.43 -14.28
N PHE A 153 5.96 -14.31 -13.04
CA PHE A 153 4.89 -15.13 -12.44
C PHE A 153 3.62 -14.34 -12.11
#